data_AF-A0A2V9BPX1-F1
#
_entry.id   AF-A0A2V9BPX1-F1
#
_cell.length_a   1.000
_cell.length_b   1.000
_cell.length_c   1.000
_cell.angle_alpha   90.00
_cell.angle_beta   90.00
_cell.angle_gamma   90.00
#
_symmetry.space_group_name_H-M   'P 1'
#
loop_
_entity.id
_entity.type
_entity.pdbx_description
1 polymer ?
#
loop_
_entity_poly.entity_id
_entity_poly.type
_entity_poly.pdbx_seq_one_letter_code
_entity_poly.pdbx_strand_id
1 'polypeptide(L)'
;MFQLEELGWSSFFEEQIDPEERELYSPARVAEETKKFYRVYAECGELLSEVSGKLLHQAASRQALPAVGDWVLIHARATEGRATIHRVLRRKSKFSRKVAGKTTAEQILAANVDTLFLVIALDRDFNLRRIERYLTLVWESGARPVILLNKADLC
;
A
#
# COMPACT_ATOMS: atom_id res chain seq x y z
N MET A 1 3.69 -18.32 7.23
CA MET A 1 3.86 -18.45 5.77
C MET A 1 2.62 -17.85 5.15
N PHE A 2 2.74 -16.94 4.18
CA PHE A 2 1.59 -16.25 3.58
C PHE A 2 1.32 -16.78 2.18
N GLN A 3 0.06 -16.91 1.79
CA GLN A 3 -0.33 -17.13 0.39
C GLN A 3 -0.47 -15.77 -0.29
N LEU A 4 0.18 -15.58 -1.45
CA LEU A 4 0.23 -14.28 -2.11
C LEU A 4 -1.17 -13.84 -2.59
N GLU A 5 -1.99 -14.80 -3.01
CA GLU A 5 -3.37 -14.57 -3.48
C GLU A 5 -4.26 -14.02 -2.35
N GLU A 6 -4.11 -14.52 -1.12
CA GLU A 6 -4.81 -14.01 0.06
C GLU A 6 -4.39 -12.57 0.38
N LEU A 7 -3.14 -12.22 0.05
CA LEU A 7 -2.62 -10.87 0.12
C LEU A 7 -2.98 -10.04 -1.13
N GLY A 8 -3.81 -10.52 -2.06
CA GLY A 8 -4.25 -9.76 -3.23
C GLY A 8 -3.25 -9.76 -4.41
N TRP A 9 -2.39 -10.77 -4.50
CA TRP A 9 -1.59 -11.02 -5.70
C TRP A 9 -2.50 -11.40 -6.88
N SER A 10 -2.08 -11.06 -8.09
CA SER A 10 -2.87 -11.28 -9.31
C SER A 10 -2.01 -11.23 -10.55
N SER A 11 -2.54 -11.68 -11.68
CA SER A 11 -1.86 -11.64 -12.99
C SER A 11 -1.30 -10.27 -13.35
N PHE A 12 -2.00 -9.19 -13.00
CA PHE A 12 -1.52 -7.82 -13.21
C PHE A 12 -0.14 -7.54 -12.58
N PHE A 13 0.20 -8.15 -11.44
CA PHE A 13 1.51 -8.00 -10.81
C PHE A 13 2.50 -9.02 -11.39
N GLU A 14 2.03 -10.23 -11.64
CA GLU A 14 2.81 -11.33 -12.22
C GLU A 14 3.40 -10.95 -13.59
N GLU A 15 2.59 -10.38 -14.48
CA GLU A 15 2.95 -9.93 -15.83
C GLU A 15 3.98 -8.78 -15.86
N GLN A 16 4.29 -8.18 -14.70
CA GLN A 16 5.30 -7.12 -14.60
C GLN A 16 6.69 -7.63 -14.28
N ILE A 17 6.85 -8.92 -14.00
CA ILE A 17 8.11 -9.53 -13.56
C ILE A 17 8.71 -10.28 -14.73
N ASP A 18 9.93 -9.89 -15.10
CA ASP A 18 10.67 -10.60 -16.15
C ASP A 18 11.19 -11.95 -15.60
N PRO A 19 11.35 -12.99 -16.44
CA PRO A 19 11.84 -14.29 -15.98
C PRO A 19 13.17 -14.23 -15.22
N GLU A 20 14.09 -13.37 -15.67
CA GLU A 20 15.38 -13.15 -15.00
C GLU A 20 15.23 -12.54 -13.60
N GLU A 21 14.27 -11.62 -13.41
CA GLU A 21 13.97 -11.05 -12.09
C GLU A 21 13.33 -12.10 -11.18
N ARG A 22 12.51 -13.00 -11.74
CA ARG A 22 11.82 -14.07 -11.00
C ARG A 22 12.80 -15.06 -10.36
N GLU A 23 13.96 -15.28 -10.98
CA GLU A 23 15.01 -16.13 -10.44
C GLU A 23 15.75 -15.49 -9.25
N LEU A 24 15.83 -14.16 -9.23
CA LEU A 24 16.63 -13.39 -8.26
C LEU A 24 15.81 -12.82 -7.10
N TYR A 25 14.53 -12.52 -7.36
CA TYR A 25 13.66 -11.80 -6.46
C TYR A 25 12.33 -12.49 -6.28
N SER A 26 11.82 -12.43 -5.06
CA SER A 26 10.49 -12.92 -4.71
C SER A 26 9.54 -11.74 -4.51
N PRO A 27 8.25 -11.89 -4.88
CA PRO A 27 7.24 -10.88 -4.57
C PRO A 27 6.94 -10.82 -3.07
N ALA A 28 6.69 -9.63 -2.57
CA ALA A 28 6.22 -9.40 -1.21
C ALA A 28 5.30 -8.17 -1.13
N ARG A 29 4.36 -8.19 -0.17
CA ARG A 29 3.44 -7.06 0.06
C ARG A 29 3.89 -6.23 1.25
N VAL A 30 3.97 -4.91 1.09
CA VAL A 30 4.31 -3.98 2.17
C VAL A 30 3.14 -3.89 3.15
N ALA A 31 3.39 -4.27 4.41
CA ALA A 31 2.43 -4.22 5.49
C ALA A 31 2.60 -2.97 6.38
N GLU A 32 3.85 -2.53 6.56
CA GLU A 32 4.19 -1.38 7.41
C GLU A 32 5.27 -0.52 6.75
N GLU A 33 5.09 0.80 6.76
CA GLU A 33 6.12 1.78 6.41
C GLU A 33 6.57 2.51 7.68
N THR A 34 7.87 2.45 7.97
CA THR A 34 8.52 3.33 8.95
C THR A 34 9.51 4.25 8.24
N LYS A 35 10.13 5.19 8.96
CA LYS A 35 11.10 6.13 8.35
C LYS A 35 12.32 5.47 7.70
N LYS A 36 12.71 4.26 8.14
CA LYS A 36 13.94 3.59 7.70
C LYS A 36 13.73 2.16 7.19
N PHE A 37 12.66 1.51 7.63
CA PHE A 37 12.40 0.10 7.34
C PHE A 37 10.96 -0.12 6.90
N TYR A 38 10.75 -1.21 6.18
CA TYR A 38 9.46 -1.69 5.74
C TYR A 38 9.24 -3.10 6.27
N ARG A 39 8.05 -3.38 6.78
CA ARG A 39 7.65 -4.77 7.06
C ARG A 39 6.94 -5.31 5.84
N VAL A 40 7.38 -6.45 5.34
CA VAL A 40 6.78 -7.09 4.17
C VAL A 40 6.32 -8.51 4.49
N TYR A 41 5.22 -8.91 3.87
CA TYR A 41 4.70 -10.26 3.88
C TYR A 41 5.05 -10.94 2.56
N ALA A 42 5.83 -12.00 2.63
CA ALA A 42 6.23 -12.83 1.50
C ALA A 42 5.83 -14.29 1.77
N GLU A 43 5.94 -15.15 0.76
CA GLU A 43 5.70 -16.58 0.95
C GLU A 43 6.54 -17.14 2.10
N CYS A 44 7.83 -16.81 2.17
CA CYS A 44 8.72 -17.25 3.24
C CYS A 44 8.39 -16.67 4.64
N GLY A 45 7.39 -15.79 4.76
CA GLY A 45 6.93 -15.22 6.02
C GLY A 45 7.07 -13.70 6.07
N GLU A 46 7.04 -13.18 7.30
CA GLU A 46 7.19 -11.75 7.58
C GLU A 46 8.68 -11.38 7.66
N LEU A 47 9.07 -10.33 6.96
CA LEU A 47 10.46 -9.86 6.90
C LEU A 47 10.56 -8.37 7.18
N LEU A 48 11.62 -7.97 7.88
CA LEU A 48 12.01 -6.58 8.01
C LEU A 48 12.95 -6.20 6.85
N SER A 49 12.60 -5.16 6.12
CA SER A 49 13.24 -4.84 4.85
C SER A 49 13.67 -3.39 4.72
N GLU A 50 14.67 -3.17 3.87
CA GLU A 50 15.19 -1.85 3.51
C GLU A 50 15.17 -1.70 2.00
N VAL A 51 15.05 -0.46 1.53
CA VAL A 51 15.15 -0.13 0.10
C VAL A 51 16.61 -0.22 -0.35
N SER A 52 16.86 -0.90 -1.47
CA SER A 52 18.19 -0.97 -2.07
C SER A 52 18.71 0.43 -2.41
N GLY A 53 20.03 0.64 -2.30
CA GLY A 53 20.64 1.92 -2.65
C GLY A 53 20.36 2.36 -4.09
N LYS A 54 20.26 1.39 -5.02
CA LYS A 54 19.87 1.63 -6.42
C LYS A 54 18.47 2.21 -6.53
N LEU A 55 17.48 1.60 -5.87
CA LEU A 55 16.09 2.09 -5.88
C LEU A 55 16.00 3.47 -5.23
N LEU A 56 16.71 3.71 -4.12
CA LEU A 56 16.74 5.01 -3.47
C LEU A 56 17.30 6.11 -4.39
N HIS A 57 18.36 5.80 -5.15
CA HIS A 57 18.97 6.74 -6.10
C HIS A 57 18.11 6.97 -7.35
N GLN A 58 17.39 5.95 -7.82
CA GLN A 58 16.51 6.03 -8.99
C GLN A 58 15.15 6.69 -8.68
N ALA A 59 14.75 6.75 -7.41
CA ALA A 59 13.49 7.33 -6.99
C ALA A 59 13.49 8.86 -7.24
N ALA A 60 12.85 9.27 -8.34
CA ALA A 60 12.69 10.69 -8.68
C ALA A 60 11.84 11.48 -7.67
N SER A 61 11.04 10.79 -6.85
CA SER A 61 10.26 11.39 -5.77
C SER A 61 9.92 10.36 -4.70
N ARG A 62 9.41 10.82 -3.55
CA ARG A 62 8.90 9.94 -2.49
C ARG A 62 7.80 9.00 -2.97
N GLN A 63 7.07 9.34 -4.04
CA GLN A 63 6.02 8.48 -4.60
C GLN A 63 6.59 7.22 -5.28
N ALA A 64 7.86 7.26 -5.70
CA ALA A 64 8.54 6.10 -6.30
C ALA A 64 9.07 5.12 -5.23
N LEU A 65 9.05 5.52 -3.95
CA LEU A 65 9.37 4.63 -2.85
C LEU A 65 8.15 3.77 -2.47
N PRO A 66 8.37 2.60 -1.82
CA PRO A 66 7.28 1.76 -1.35
C PRO A 66 6.40 2.49 -0.34
N ALA A 67 5.10 2.21 -0.39
CA ALA A 67 4.09 2.60 0.58
C ALA A 67 3.31 1.35 1.04
N VAL A 68 2.54 1.47 2.13
CA VAL A 68 1.71 0.36 2.63
C VAL A 68 0.74 -0.12 1.53
N GLY A 69 0.69 -1.44 1.35
CA GLY A 69 -0.12 -2.11 0.33
C GLY A 69 0.57 -2.28 -1.02
N ASP A 70 1.74 -1.68 -1.23
CA ASP A 70 2.54 -1.92 -2.45
C ASP A 70 3.01 -3.37 -2.55
N TRP A 71 3.06 -3.84 -3.79
CA TRP A 71 3.76 -5.07 -4.14
C TRP A 71 5.17 -4.72 -4.59
N VAL A 72 6.14 -5.44 -4.04
CA VAL A 72 7.57 -5.19 -4.26
C VAL A 72 8.30 -6.47 -4.62
N LEU A 73 9.39 -6.34 -5.36
CA LEU A 73 10.37 -7.40 -5.55
C LEU A 73 11.46 -7.29 -4.50
N ILE A 74 11.67 -8.38 -3.78
CA ILE A 74 12.64 -8.46 -2.69
C ILE A 74 13.70 -9.53 -2.96
N HIS A 75 14.90 -9.27 -2.49
CA HIS A 75 15.87 -10.32 -2.23
C HIS A 75 15.72 -10.74 -0.75
N ALA A 76 15.19 -11.93 -0.52
CA ALA A 76 14.85 -12.43 0.81
C ALA A 76 16.05 -13.13 1.47
N ARG A 77 16.35 -12.75 2.71
CA ARG A 77 17.29 -13.42 3.61
C ARG A 77 16.49 -14.02 4.76
N ALA A 78 15.71 -15.07 4.44
CA ALA A 78 14.67 -15.60 5.33
C ALA A 78 15.23 -16.08 6.69
N THR A 79 16.43 -16.66 6.71
CA THR A 79 17.13 -17.09 7.93
C THR A 79 17.43 -15.93 8.90
N GLU A 80 17.60 -14.71 8.37
CA GLU A 80 17.87 -13.50 9.16
C GLU A 80 16.57 -12.74 9.50
N GLY A 81 15.42 -13.14 8.96
CA GLY A 81 14.19 -12.37 9.02
C GLY A 81 14.29 -11.02 8.28
N ARG A 82 15.17 -10.93 7.28
CA ARG A 82 15.50 -9.69 6.56
C ARG A 82 15.22 -9.78 5.06
N ALA A 83 15.03 -8.64 4.42
CA ALA A 83 14.96 -8.53 2.97
C ALA A 83 15.49 -7.19 2.46
N THR A 84 15.82 -7.14 1.18
CA THR A 84 16.14 -5.89 0.48
C THR A 84 15.15 -5.67 -0.64
N ILE A 85 14.49 -4.50 -0.67
CA ILE A 85 13.53 -4.13 -1.71
C ILE A 85 14.28 -3.57 -2.92
N HIS A 86 14.11 -4.24 -4.07
CA HIS A 86 14.77 -3.87 -5.32
C HIS A 86 13.86 -3.07 -6.25
N ARG A 87 12.56 -3.38 -6.26
CA ARG A 87 11.60 -2.74 -7.17
C ARG A 87 10.23 -2.64 -6.54
N VAL A 88 9.53 -1.54 -6.80
CA VAL A 88 8.09 -1.40 -6.53
C VAL A 88 7.35 -1.68 -7.83
N LEU A 89 6.40 -2.60 -7.80
CA LEU A 89 5.55 -2.89 -8.97
C LEU A 89 4.55 -1.75 -9.20
N ARG A 90 4.03 -1.64 -10.43
CA ARG A 90 3.01 -0.62 -10.74
C ARG A 90 1.77 -0.85 -9.88
N ARG A 91 1.22 0.25 -9.37
CA ARG A 91 0.04 0.26 -8.50
C ARG A 91 -1.24 0.14 -9.33
N LYS A 92 -2.20 -0.67 -8.88
CA LYS A 92 -3.58 -0.69 -9.42
C LYS A 92 -4.39 0.49 -8.94
N SER A 93 -4.24 0.84 -7.66
CA SER A 93 -4.94 1.94 -7.00
C SER A 93 -4.00 2.66 -6.03
N LYS A 94 -4.29 3.93 -5.74
CA LYS A 94 -3.46 4.77 -4.89
C LYS A 94 -4.34 5.74 -4.12
N PHE A 95 -4.43 5.56 -2.80
CA PHE A 95 -5.08 6.51 -1.91
C PHE A 95 -4.02 7.45 -1.33
N SER A 96 -4.10 8.72 -1.68
CA SER A 96 -3.10 9.73 -1.33
C SER A 96 -3.73 10.99 -0.77
N ARG A 97 -2.91 11.75 -0.04
CA ARG A 97 -3.28 13.06 0.50
C ARG A 97 -2.26 14.10 0.05
N LYS A 98 -2.74 15.26 -0.38
CA LYS A 98 -1.88 16.43 -0.60
C LYS A 98 -1.35 16.91 0.75
N VAL A 99 -0.03 17.01 0.90
CA VAL A 99 0.60 17.62 2.07
C VAL A 99 0.69 19.13 1.85
N ALA A 100 0.25 19.92 2.82
CA ALA A 100 0.35 21.38 2.75
C ALA A 100 1.83 21.83 2.86
N GLY A 101 2.29 22.69 1.95
CA GLY A 101 3.67 23.19 1.90
C GLY A 101 4.03 23.88 0.59
N LYS A 102 5.26 24.42 0.48
CA LYS A 102 5.75 25.16 -0.71
C LYS A 102 5.86 24.32 -1.99
N THR A 103 5.98 23.01 -1.84
CA THR A 103 5.91 22.04 -2.93
C THR A 103 4.74 21.13 -2.61
N THR A 104 3.76 21.04 -3.51
CA THR A 104 2.59 20.17 -3.32
C THR A 104 3.02 18.70 -3.41
N ALA A 105 3.63 18.20 -2.33
CA ALA A 105 4.05 16.82 -2.25
C ALA A 105 2.84 15.95 -1.92
N GLU A 106 2.61 14.94 -2.74
CA GLU A 106 1.58 13.93 -2.52
C GLU A 106 2.15 12.82 -1.64
N GLN A 107 1.49 12.54 -0.51
CA GLN A 107 1.81 11.42 0.35
C GLN A 107 0.85 10.28 0.08
N ILE A 108 1.37 9.11 -0.26
CA ILE A 108 0.59 7.88 -0.41
C ILE A 108 0.29 7.36 0.99
N LEU A 109 -0.98 7.13 1.29
CA LEU A 109 -1.42 6.55 2.56
C LEU A 109 -1.61 5.05 2.43
N ALA A 110 -2.11 4.59 1.27
CA ALA A 110 -2.24 3.18 0.94
C ALA A 110 -2.23 2.98 -0.58
N ALA A 111 -1.73 1.83 -1.02
CA ALA A 111 -1.73 1.40 -2.42
C ALA A 111 -2.39 0.02 -2.57
N ASN A 112 -2.92 -0.26 -3.76
CA ASN A 112 -3.58 -1.53 -4.09
C ASN A 112 -4.67 -1.92 -3.09
N VAL A 113 -5.49 -0.93 -2.71
CA VAL A 113 -6.69 -1.10 -1.91
C VAL A 113 -7.89 -1.05 -2.85
N ASP A 114 -8.71 -2.09 -2.83
CA ASP A 114 -9.88 -2.20 -3.70
C ASP A 114 -11.15 -1.63 -3.06
N THR A 115 -11.21 -1.60 -1.73
CA THR A 115 -12.40 -1.18 -0.98
C THR A 115 -11.98 -0.33 0.23
N LEU A 116 -12.62 0.83 0.39
CA LEU A 116 -12.42 1.72 1.54
C LEU A 116 -13.72 1.82 2.33
N PHE A 117 -13.65 1.44 3.61
CA PHE A 117 -14.76 1.59 4.53
C PHE A 117 -14.77 2.99 5.13
N LEU A 118 -15.81 3.76 4.84
CA LEU A 118 -16.08 5.03 5.47
C LEU A 118 -16.95 4.81 6.70
N VAL A 119 -16.31 4.73 7.86
CA VAL A 119 -16.98 4.50 9.14
C VAL A 119 -17.43 5.83 9.74
N ILE A 120 -18.73 5.96 10.00
CA ILE A 120 -19.36 7.16 10.55
C ILE A 120 -20.27 6.76 11.70
N ALA A 121 -20.17 7.50 12.80
CA ALA A 121 -21.08 7.30 13.93
C ALA A 121 -22.46 7.88 13.64
N LEU A 122 -23.49 7.09 13.95
CA LEU A 122 -24.87 7.51 14.02
C LEU A 122 -25.11 8.21 15.36
N ASP A 123 -24.37 9.28 15.61
CA ASP A 123 -24.50 10.13 16.80
C ASP A 123 -24.73 11.59 16.39
N ARG A 124 -24.62 12.52 17.35
CA ARG A 124 -24.90 13.96 17.11
C ARG A 124 -23.93 14.64 16.13
N ASP A 125 -22.85 13.98 15.72
CA ASP A 125 -21.90 14.49 14.69
C ASP A 125 -22.14 13.89 13.29
N PHE A 126 -23.27 13.20 13.07
CA PHE A 126 -23.64 12.73 11.72
C PHE A 126 -23.71 13.91 10.73
N ASN A 127 -22.86 13.85 9.68
CA ASN A 127 -22.69 14.96 8.75
C ASN A 127 -22.62 14.48 7.30
N LEU A 128 -23.73 14.61 6.57
CA LEU A 128 -23.85 14.17 5.18
C LEU A 128 -22.80 14.80 4.25
N ARG A 129 -22.51 16.11 4.40
CA ARG A 129 -21.49 16.80 3.59
C ARG A 129 -20.09 16.21 3.79
N ARG A 130 -19.80 15.71 5.00
CA ARG A 130 -18.54 15.01 5.30
C ARG A 130 -18.47 13.69 4.53
N ILE A 131 -19.58 12.97 4.42
CA ILE A 131 -19.70 11.73 3.64
C ILE A 131 -19.42 12.00 2.17
N GLU A 132 -20.13 12.96 1.57
CA GLU A 132 -20.00 13.33 0.15
C GLU A 132 -18.54 13.64 -0.21
N ARG A 133 -17.87 14.46 0.60
CA ARG A 133 -16.46 14.80 0.38
C ARG A 133 -15.53 13.60 0.45
N TYR A 134 -15.74 12.67 1.38
CA TYR A 134 -14.91 11.47 1.47
C TYR A 134 -15.19 10.49 0.33
N LEU A 135 -16.44 10.39 -0.13
CA LEU A 135 -16.77 9.60 -1.31
C LEU A 135 -15.98 10.06 -2.53
N THR A 136 -15.86 11.37 -2.77
CA THR A 136 -15.03 11.90 -3.86
C THR A 136 -13.58 11.42 -3.78
N LEU A 137 -12.96 11.50 -2.60
CA LEU A 137 -11.57 11.06 -2.40
C LEU A 137 -11.38 9.55 -2.61
N VAL A 138 -12.35 8.74 -2.18
CA VAL A 138 -12.31 7.28 -2.36
C VAL A 138 -12.42 6.95 -3.85
N TRP A 139 -13.36 7.55 -4.57
CA TRP A 139 -13.50 7.36 -6.01
C TRP A 139 -12.25 7.80 -6.79
N GLU A 140 -11.67 8.95 -6.45
CA GLU A 140 -10.42 9.44 -7.06
C GLU A 140 -9.23 8.49 -6.86
N SER A 141 -9.22 7.70 -5.77
CA SER A 141 -8.18 6.69 -5.54
C SER A 141 -8.33 5.40 -6.35
N GLY A 142 -9.48 5.21 -7.00
CA GLY A 142 -9.84 3.98 -7.71
C GLY A 142 -10.37 2.86 -6.81
N ALA A 143 -10.60 3.13 -5.52
CA ALA A 143 -11.19 2.16 -4.59
C ALA A 143 -12.72 2.29 -4.55
N ARG A 144 -13.41 1.20 -4.18
CA ARG A 144 -14.86 1.19 -3.97
C ARG A 144 -15.22 1.68 -2.57
N PRO A 145 -16.05 2.72 -2.41
CA PRO A 145 -16.50 3.15 -1.10
C PRO A 145 -17.56 2.22 -0.52
N VAL A 146 -17.45 1.90 0.77
CA VAL A 146 -18.51 1.27 1.56
C VAL A 146 -18.78 2.15 2.78
N ILE A 147 -20.02 2.63 2.92
CA ILE A 147 -20.41 3.44 4.08
C ILE A 147 -20.81 2.50 5.22
N LEU A 148 -20.17 2.63 6.38
CA LEU A 148 -20.51 1.89 7.58
C LEU A 148 -21.02 2.86 8.64
N LEU A 149 -22.30 2.77 8.97
CA LEU A 149 -22.91 3.52 10.06
C LEU A 149 -22.75 2.71 11.35
N ASN A 150 -21.91 3.18 12.27
CA ASN A 150 -21.69 2.53 13.57
C ASN A 150 -22.41 3.28 14.70
N LYS A 151 -22.41 2.69 15.91
CA LYS A 151 -23.11 3.22 17.10
C LYS A 151 -24.62 3.45 16.92
N ALA A 152 -25.29 2.58 16.18
CA ALA A 152 -26.74 2.70 15.96
C ALA A 152 -27.56 2.57 17.26
N ASP A 153 -26.97 2.05 18.33
CA ASP A 153 -27.53 1.96 19.69
C ASP A 153 -27.66 3.32 20.40
N LEU A 154 -26.99 4.37 19.91
CA LEU A 154 -27.05 5.72 20.49
C LEU A 154 -28.11 6.62 19.84
N CYS A 155 -28.96 6.06 18.97
CA CYS A 155 -30.02 6.76 18.25
C CYS A 155 -31.40 6.56 18.88
#